data_AF-A0A924XVZ0-F1
#
_entry.id   AF-A0A924XVZ0-F1
#
_cell.length_a   1.000
_cell.length_b   1.000
_cell.length_c   1.000
_cell.angle_alpha   90.00
_cell.angle_beta   90.00
_cell.angle_gamma   90.00
#
_symmetry.space_group_name_H-M   'P 1'
#
loop_
_entity.id
_entity.type
_entity.pdbx_description
1 polymer ?
#
loop_
_entity_poly.entity_id
_entity_poly.type
_entity_poly.pdbx_seq_one_letter_code
_entity_poly.pdbx_strand_id
1 'polypeptide(L)' 'INRLPDGKLAGDEDFAAVKEVAGSITPVPGGVGPMTVAMLIVNTVRAAQLLLGTPDGKPSR' A
#
# COMPACT_ATOMS: atom_id res chain seq x y z
N ILE A 1 5.47 -9.56 6.83
CA ILE A 1 6.73 -8.76 6.85
C ILE A 1 7.62 -9.25 7.98
N ASN A 2 8.85 -9.63 7.66
CA ASN A 2 9.76 -10.24 8.61
C ASN A 2 11.07 -9.44 8.69
N ARG A 3 11.65 -9.33 9.89
CA ARG A 3 12.98 -8.76 10.10
C ARG A 3 13.98 -9.89 10.23
N LEU A 4 14.99 -9.87 9.38
CA LEU A 4 16.05 -10.88 9.38
C LEU A 4 17.09 -10.59 10.48
N PRO A 5 17.88 -11.60 10.89
CA PRO A 5 18.95 -11.44 11.89
C PRO A 5 20.01 -10.40 11.49
N ASP A 6 20.18 -10.13 10.19
CA ASP A 6 21.09 -9.11 9.66
C ASP A 6 20.47 -7.70 9.61
N GLY A 7 19.25 -7.53 10.14
CA GLY A 7 18.53 -6.26 10.20
C GLY A 7 17.73 -5.90 8.95
N LYS A 8 17.85 -6.66 7.85
CA LYS A 8 17.08 -6.43 6.62
C LYS A 8 15.60 -6.77 6.80
N LEU A 9 14.77 -6.20 5.95
CA LEU A 9 13.34 -6.48 5.85
C LEU A 9 13.08 -7.42 4.68
N ALA A 10 12.34 -8.49 4.95
CA ALA A 10 11.91 -9.46 3.94
C ALA A 10 10.38 -9.48 3.83
N GLY A 11 9.89 -9.74 2.62
CA GLY A 11 8.50 -10.09 2.37
C GLY A 11 8.18 -11.49 2.88
N ASP A 12 6.94 -11.91 2.69
CA ASP A 12 6.49 -13.25 3.11
C ASP A 12 6.83 -14.32 2.07
N GLU A 13 7.20 -13.91 0.85
CA GLU A 13 7.54 -14.77 -0.28
C GLU A 13 8.98 -14.53 -0.78
N ASP A 14 9.57 -15.54 -1.44
CA ASP A 14 10.84 -15.39 -2.16
C ASP A 14 10.63 -14.58 -3.44
N PHE A 15 11.06 -13.32 -3.40
CA PHE A 15 10.92 -12.38 -4.51
C PHE A 15 11.60 -12.88 -5.79
N ALA A 16 12.74 -13.58 -5.70
CA ALA A 16 13.48 -14.04 -6.88
C ALA A 16 12.74 -15.19 -7.58
N ALA A 17 12.21 -16.13 -6.81
CA ALA A 17 11.44 -17.25 -7.36
C ALA A 17 10.09 -16.79 -7.96
N VAL A 18 9.40 -15.87 -7.29
CA VAL A 18 8.05 -15.44 -7.69
C VAL A 18 8.08 -14.44 -8.86
N LYS A 19 9.15 -13.66 -9.02
CA LYS A 19 9.29 -12.67 -10.11
C LYS A 19 9.19 -13.28 -11.50
N GLU A 20 9.63 -14.52 -11.70
CA GLU A 20 9.62 -15.18 -13.01
C GLU A 20 8.23 -15.69 -13.42
N VAL A 21 7.30 -15.81 -12.46
CA VAL A 21 5.95 -16.33 -12.68
C VAL A 21 4.89 -15.24 -12.58
N ALA A 22 5.10 -14.25 -11.70
CA ALA A 22 4.11 -13.23 -11.43
C ALA A 22 4.07 -12.15 -12.52
N GLY A 23 2.87 -11.84 -13.03
CA GLY A 23 2.67 -10.72 -13.96
C GLY A 23 2.90 -9.34 -13.34
N SER A 24 2.88 -9.24 -12.00
CA SER A 24 3.26 -8.06 -11.23
C SER A 24 3.61 -8.48 -9.80
N ILE A 25 4.63 -7.84 -9.21
CA ILE A 25 5.11 -8.15 -7.86
C ILE A 25 5.50 -6.87 -7.13
N THR A 26 5.13 -6.74 -5.86
CA THR A 26 5.47 -5.57 -5.04
C THR A 26 6.76 -5.82 -4.25
N PRO A 27 7.77 -4.93 -4.34
CA PRO A 27 9.03 -5.13 -3.64
C PRO A 27 8.89 -4.92 -2.14
N VAL A 28 9.79 -5.57 -1.38
CA VAL A 28 9.99 -5.30 0.04
C VAL A 28 11.46 -4.97 0.27
N PRO A 29 11.78 -3.83 0.90
CA PRO A 29 10.88 -2.75 1.34
C PRO A 29 10.32 -1.91 0.17
N GLY A 30 9.28 -1.11 0.45
CA GLY A 30 8.80 -0.07 -0.47
C GLY A 30 7.52 -0.38 -1.26
N GLY A 31 6.94 -1.57 -1.13
CA GLY A 31 5.67 -1.94 -1.78
C GLY A 31 4.44 -1.53 -0.98
N VAL A 32 3.88 -2.46 -0.20
CA VAL A 32 2.57 -2.28 0.47
C VAL A 32 2.63 -1.31 1.66
N GLY A 33 3.78 -1.22 2.34
CA GLY A 33 3.94 -0.37 3.53
C GLY A 33 3.58 1.12 3.30
N PRO A 34 4.16 1.81 2.29
CA PRO A 34 3.78 3.18 1.96
C PRO A 34 2.31 3.35 1.60
N MET A 35 1.71 2.36 0.91
CA MET A 35 0.30 2.42 0.52
C MET A 35 -0.64 2.35 1.73
N THR A 36 -0.28 1.61 2.79
CA THR A 36 -1.08 1.58 4.02
C THR A 36 -1.21 2.97 4.65
N VAL A 37 -0.12 3.73 4.70
CA VAL A 37 -0.13 5.12 5.23
C VAL A 37 -0.95 6.03 4.33
N ALA A 38 -0.74 5.96 3.01
CA ALA A 38 -1.48 6.77 2.05
C ALA A 38 -3.00 6.50 2.16
N MET A 39 -3.40 5.24 2.26
CA MET A 39 -4.81 4.86 2.35
C MET A 39 -5.45 5.26 3.68
N LEU A 40 -4.68 5.27 4.79
CA LEU A 40 -5.16 5.84 6.05
C LEU A 40 -5.52 7.33 5.89
N ILE A 41 -4.65 8.10 5.22
CA ILE A 41 -4.88 9.52 4.96
C ILE A 41 -6.10 9.72 4.05
N VAL A 42 -6.18 8.96 2.95
CA VAL A 42 -7.33 9.02 2.03
C VAL A 42 -8.64 8.73 2.76
N ASN A 43 -8.67 7.68 3.58
CA ASN A 43 -9.87 7.34 4.35
C ASN A 43 -10.23 8.41 5.38
N THR A 44 -9.23 9.04 6.01
CA THR A 44 -9.45 10.14 6.96
C THR A 44 -10.04 11.36 6.28
N VAL A 45 -9.48 11.78 5.14
CA VAL A 45 -9.98 12.90 4.33
C VAL A 45 -11.41 12.62 3.85
N ARG A 46 -11.65 11.40 3.34
CA ARG A 46 -12.98 10.98 2.88
C ARG A 46 -14.01 11.01 4.00
N ALA A 47 -13.66 10.53 5.19
CA ALA A 47 -14.55 10.59 6.36
C ALA A 47 -14.88 12.04 6.74
N ALA A 48 -13.88 12.94 6.74
CA ALA A 48 -14.11 14.36 6.99
C ALA A 48 -15.01 15.01 5.94
N GLN A 49 -14.81 14.70 4.66
CA GLN A 49 -15.65 15.20 3.57
C GLN A 49 -17.11 14.75 3.69
N LEU A 50 -17.34 13.48 4.06
CA LEU A 50 -18.67 12.93 4.29
C LEU A 50 -19.38 13.62 5.47
N LEU A 51 -18.66 13.90 6.55
CA LEU A 51 -19.21 14.62 7.72
C LEU A 51 -19.56 16.08 7.39
N LEU A 52 -18.79 16.71 6.50
CA LEU A 52 -18.99 18.11 6.08
C LEU A 52 -19.95 18.26 4.90
N GLY A 53 -20.51 17.16 4.37
CA GLY A 53 -21.45 17.19 3.25
C GLY A 53 -20.82 17.54 1.89
N THR A 54 -19.49 17.50 1.75
CA THR A 54 -18.81 17.77 0.48
C THR A 54 -18.71 16.49 -0.34
N PRO A 55 -19.25 16.41 -1.58
CA PRO A 55 -19.09 15.24 -2.42
C PRO A 55 -17.60 14.96 -2.71
N ASP A 56 -17.22 13.68 -2.78
CA ASP A 56 -15.92 13.23 -3.30
C ASP A 56 -15.60 14.06 -4.56
N GLY A 57 -14.51 14.83 -4.57
CA GLY A 57 -14.06 15.70 -5.67
C GLY A 57 -13.66 14.96 -6.95
N LYS A 58 -14.38 13.91 -7.32
CA LYS A 58 -14.31 13.24 -8.62
C LYS A 58 -15.07 14.12 -9.62
N PRO A 59 -14.46 14.50 -10.76
CA PRO A 59 -15.24 15.08 -11.83
C PRO A 59 -16.33 14.08 -12.22
N SER A 60 -17.58 14.54 -12.21
CA SER A 60 -18.71 13.76 -12.74
C SER A 60 -18.32 13.34 -14.16
N ARG A 61 -18.28 12.03 -14.40
CA ARG A 61 -18.23 11.50 -15.76
C ARG A 61 -19.42 12.02 -16.57
#